data_AF-A0AAJ1XUP0-F1
#
_entry.id   AF-A0AAJ1XUP0-F1
#
_cell.length_a   1.000
_cell.length_b   1.000
_cell.length_c   1.000
_cell.angle_alpha   90.00
_cell.angle_beta   90.00
_cell.angle_gamma   90.00
#
_symmetry.space_group_name_H-M   'P 1'
#
loop_
_entity.id
_entity.type
_entity.pdbx_description
1 polymer ?
#
loop_
_entity_poly.entity_id
_entity_poly.type
_entity_poly.pdbx_seq_one_letter_code
_entity_poly.pdbx_strand_id
1 'polypeptide(L)'
;MIIITGLFLLVIGGVGGYQLATFPKWVEIQQNRAIQNHFNVKSNEYTYFVEGVEDGFILSLKDTEYRIKFSANKPLKVVFVEELAPVEGS
;
A
#
# COMPACT_ATOMS: atom_id res chain seq x y z
N MET A 1 21.17 -6.37 -12.12
CA MET A 1 19.84 -6.87 -12.53
C MET A 1 18.78 -5.82 -12.21
N ILE A 2 18.76 -4.68 -12.93
CA ILE A 2 17.81 -3.58 -12.66
C ILE A 2 16.49 -3.79 -13.44
N ILE A 3 16.55 -4.53 -14.55
CA ILE A 3 15.42 -4.75 -15.46
C ILE A 3 14.33 -5.64 -14.82
N ILE A 4 14.73 -6.55 -13.92
CA ILE A 4 13.82 -7.52 -13.31
C ILE A 4 13.02 -6.88 -12.17
N THR A 5 13.64 -6.00 -11.38
CA THR A 5 12.99 -5.24 -10.30
C THR A 5 11.93 -4.29 -10.85
N GLY A 6 12.23 -3.61 -11.96
CA GLY A 6 11.24 -2.77 -12.65
C GLY A 6 10.06 -3.58 -13.19
N LEU A 7 10.30 -4.81 -13.70
CA LEU A 7 9.24 -5.69 -14.19
C LEU A 7 8.34 -6.20 -13.05
N PHE A 8 8.91 -6.48 -11.88
CA PHE A 8 8.18 -6.92 -10.69
C PHE A 8 7.24 -5.84 -10.15
N LEU A 9 7.73 -4.59 -10.05
CA LEU A 9 6.91 -3.43 -9.70
C LEU A 9 5.79 -3.16 -10.71
N LEU A 10 6.04 -3.42 -12.00
CA LEU A 10 5.06 -3.22 -13.07
C LEU A 10 3.94 -4.28 -13.02
N VAL A 11 4.28 -5.53 -12.69
CA VAL A 11 3.30 -6.62 -12.50
C VAL A 11 2.46 -6.39 -11.23
N ILE A 12 3.08 -6.00 -10.11
CA ILE A 12 2.35 -5.70 -8.86
C ILE A 12 1.45 -4.45 -9.05
N GLY A 13 1.96 -3.39 -9.70
CA GLY A 13 1.19 -2.19 -10.01
C GLY A 13 0.03 -2.44 -10.99
N GLY A 14 0.21 -3.33 -11.98
CA GLY A 14 -0.82 -3.69 -12.96
C GLY A 14 -1.95 -4.54 -12.39
N VAL A 15 -1.64 -5.46 -11.46
CA VAL A 15 -2.64 -6.32 -10.80
C VAL A 15 -3.34 -5.57 -9.65
N GLY A 16 -2.63 -4.70 -8.93
CA GLY A 16 -3.17 -3.91 -7.83
C GLY A 16 -4.22 -2.87 -8.26
N GLY A 17 -4.06 -2.25 -9.43
CA GLY A 17 -5.05 -1.34 -9.99
C GLY A 17 -6.41 -2.00 -10.29
N TYR A 18 -6.40 -3.30 -10.58
CA TYR A 18 -7.61 -4.07 -10.87
C TYR A 18 -8.42 -4.43 -9.63
N GLN A 19 -7.79 -4.64 -8.47
CA GLN A 19 -8.49 -4.97 -7.22
C GLN A 19 -9.18 -3.77 -6.56
N LEU A 20 -8.66 -2.55 -6.77
CA LEU A 20 -9.30 -1.32 -6.30
C LEU A 20 -10.65 -1.04 -6.97
N ALA A 21 -10.91 -1.63 -8.15
CA ALA A 21 -12.18 -1.47 -8.87
C ALA A 21 -13.40 -2.05 -8.11
N THR A 22 -13.18 -2.92 -7.11
CA THR A 22 -14.25 -3.63 -6.40
C THR A 22 -14.57 -3.03 -5.02
N PHE A 23 -13.76 -2.09 -4.50
CA PHE A 23 -14.04 -1.45 -3.21
C PHE A 23 -15.06 -0.30 -3.34
N PRO A 24 -15.96 -0.11 -2.35
CA PRO A 24 -16.82 1.06 -2.35
C PRO A 24 -15.95 2.32 -2.25
N LYS A 25 -16.02 3.19 -3.27
CA LYS A 25 -15.20 4.42 -3.44
C LYS A 25 -15.01 5.27 -2.17
N TRP A 26 -15.98 5.26 -1.26
CA TRP A 26 -15.91 5.99 0.02
C TRP A 26 -14.85 5.47 0.99
N VAL A 27 -14.64 4.15 1.03
CA VAL A 27 -13.63 3.52 1.89
C VAL A 27 -12.24 3.82 1.36
N GLU A 28 -12.07 3.77 0.03
CA GLU A 28 -10.83 4.12 -0.65
C GLU A 28 -10.42 5.58 -0.37
N ILE A 29 -11.36 6.53 -0.42
CA ILE A 29 -11.08 7.93 -0.08
C ILE A 29 -10.61 8.07 1.38
N GLN A 30 -11.21 7.32 2.32
CA GLN A 30 -10.83 7.37 3.72
C GLN A 30 -9.46 6.74 3.97
N GLN A 31 -9.16 5.61 3.31
CA GLN A 31 -7.83 4.96 3.35
C GLN A 31 -6.75 5.89 2.77
N ASN A 32 -7.02 6.49 1.61
CA ASN A 32 -6.12 7.46 0.99
C ASN A 32 -5.83 8.63 1.92
N ARG A 33 -6.87 9.22 2.53
CA ARG A 33 -6.66 10.29 3.52
C ARG A 33 -5.86 9.82 4.73
N ALA A 34 -6.08 8.60 5.21
CA ALA A 34 -5.34 8.04 6.34
C ALA A 34 -3.84 7.90 6.02
N ILE A 35 -3.51 7.38 4.83
CA ILE A 35 -2.12 7.23 4.36
C ILE A 35 -1.48 8.61 4.19
N GLN A 36 -2.13 9.52 3.47
CA GLN A 36 -1.61 10.87 3.22
C GLN A 36 -1.33 11.63 4.52
N ASN A 37 -2.24 11.54 5.49
CA ASN A 37 -2.07 12.20 6.78
C ASN A 37 -0.96 11.57 7.64
N HIS A 38 -0.77 10.25 7.56
CA HIS A 38 0.23 9.56 8.39
C HIS A 38 1.65 9.72 7.82
N PHE A 39 1.82 9.52 6.52
CA PHE A 39 3.12 9.55 5.86
C PHE A 39 3.47 10.92 5.27
N ASN A 40 2.53 11.89 5.29
CA ASN A 40 2.69 13.22 4.70
C ASN A 40 3.07 13.17 3.20
N VAL A 41 2.34 12.35 2.45
CA VAL A 41 2.58 12.06 1.02
C VAL A 41 1.34 12.40 0.20
N LYS A 42 1.49 12.61 -1.11
CA LYS A 42 0.38 12.76 -2.06
C LYS A 42 -0.09 11.40 -2.57
N SER A 43 -1.35 11.30 -3.05
CA SER A 43 -1.94 10.05 -3.57
C SER A 43 -1.18 9.40 -4.72
N ASN A 44 -0.35 10.16 -5.44
CA ASN A 44 0.44 9.67 -6.57
C ASN A 44 1.87 9.24 -6.17
N GLU A 45 2.23 9.35 -4.89
CA GLU A 45 3.57 9.02 -4.39
C GLU A 45 3.65 7.63 -3.74
N TYR A 46 2.51 6.94 -3.62
CA TYR A 46 2.42 5.61 -3.02
C TYR A 46 1.41 4.74 -3.76
N THR A 47 1.56 3.43 -3.60
CA THR A 47 0.54 2.44 -3.94
C THR A 47 0.28 1.59 -2.72
N TYR A 48 -0.93 1.05 -2.57
CA TYR A 48 -1.21 0.12 -1.48
C TYR A 48 -2.13 -1.00 -1.94
N PHE A 49 -1.98 -2.19 -1.36
CA PHE A 49 -2.77 -3.38 -1.66
C PHE A 49 -3.05 -4.20 -0.41
N VAL A 50 -4.10 -5.02 -0.47
CA VAL A 50 -4.46 -5.93 0.62
C VAL A 50 -3.52 -7.13 0.57
N GLU A 51 -2.87 -7.44 1.69
CA GLU A 51 -1.90 -8.54 1.79
C GLU A 51 -2.59 -9.93 1.72
N GLY A 52 -3.92 -9.96 1.81
CA GLY A 52 -4.74 -11.18 1.72
C GLY A 52 -4.79 -12.01 3.00
N VAL A 53 -3.93 -11.69 3.99
CA VAL A 53 -3.81 -12.38 5.27
C VAL A 53 -3.86 -11.33 6.39
N GLU A 54 -4.78 -11.51 7.36
CA GLU A 54 -4.87 -10.73 8.62
C GLU A 54 -5.07 -9.20 8.54
N ASP A 55 -5.97 -8.73 7.66
CA ASP A 55 -6.36 -7.31 7.51
C ASP A 55 -5.16 -6.34 7.30
N GLY A 56 -4.02 -6.90 6.89
CA GLY A 56 -2.81 -6.17 6.56
C GLY A 56 -2.89 -5.56 5.16
N PHE A 57 -2.32 -4.37 5.02
CA PHE A 57 -2.12 -3.72 3.75
C PHE A 57 -0.63 -3.53 3.53
N ILE A 58 -0.15 -3.80 2.32
CA ILE A 58 1.19 -3.41 1.92
C ILE A 58 1.09 -2.04 1.26
N LEU A 59 1.88 -1.09 1.76
CA LEU A 59 2.06 0.24 1.23
C LEU A 59 3.46 0.32 0.62
N SER A 60 3.54 0.46 -0.69
CA SER A 60 4.80 0.68 -1.38
C SER A 60 5.01 2.19 -1.57
N LEU A 61 6.08 2.71 -0.97
CA LEU A 61 6.49 4.11 -1.06
C LEU A 61 7.90 4.17 -1.66
N LYS A 62 8.00 4.61 -2.92
CA LYS A 62 9.27 4.66 -3.68
C LYS A 62 9.97 3.30 -3.69
N ASP A 63 11.05 3.15 -2.91
CA ASP A 63 11.90 1.96 -2.83
C ASP A 63 11.72 1.19 -1.51
N THR A 64 10.73 1.56 -0.69
CA THR A 64 10.46 0.95 0.60
C THR A 64 9.01 0.44 0.65
N GLU A 65 8.83 -0.77 1.15
CA GLU A 65 7.51 -1.34 1.40
C GLU A 65 7.23 -1.33 2.90
N TYR A 66 5.99 -1.02 3.25
CA TYR A 66 5.51 -0.98 4.62
C TYR A 66 4.31 -1.88 4.74
N ARG A 67 4.28 -2.74 5.74
CA ARG A 67 3.04 -3.35 6.19
C ARG A 67 2.33 -2.37 7.11
N ILE A 68 1.13 -1.97 6.71
CA ILE A 68 0.28 -1.06 7.47
C ILE A 68 -1.04 -1.72 7.84
N LYS A 69 -1.63 -1.29 8.97
CA LYS A 69 -3.03 -1.61 9.31
C LYS A 69 -3.82 -0.34 9.58
N PHE A 70 -5.07 -0.34 9.13
CA PHE A 70 -5.99 0.75 9.43
C PHE A 70 -6.80 0.47 10.70
N SER A 71 -7.20 1.54 11.40
CA SER A 71 -8.12 1.46 12.52
C SER A 71 -9.51 1.01 12.08
N ALA A 72 -10.17 0.19 12.89
CA ALA A 72 -11.60 -0.08 12.72
C ALA A 72 -12.49 1.16 12.99
N ASN A 73 -11.96 2.19 13.65
CA ASN A 73 -12.67 3.44 13.97
C ASN A 73 -12.72 4.41 12.78
N LYS A 74 -13.79 5.23 12.73
CA LYS A 74 -13.93 6.35 11.79
C LYS A 74 -13.58 7.68 12.48
N PRO A 75 -12.83 8.59 11.84
CA PRO A 75 -12.16 8.42 10.54
C PRO A 75 -11.04 7.39 10.60
N LEU A 76 -10.87 6.62 9.51
CA LEU A 76 -9.79 5.64 9.35
C LEU A 76 -8.43 6.32 9.59
N LYS A 77 -7.57 5.63 10.34
CA LYS A 77 -6.19 6.04 10.63
C LYS A 77 -5.26 4.86 10.45
N VAL A 78 -4.01 5.12 10.05
CA VAL A 78 -2.95 4.11 10.10
C VAL A 78 -2.55 3.94 11.57
N VAL A 79 -2.67 2.72 12.10
CA VAL A 79 -2.40 2.39 13.51
C VAL A 79 -1.23 1.45 13.70
N PHE A 80 -0.80 0.80 12.62
CA PHE A 80 0.37 -0.07 12.59
C PHE A 80 1.16 0.25 11.32
N VAL A 81 2.48 0.32 11.47
CA VAL A 81 3.44 0.49 10.38
C VAL A 81 4.65 -0.37 10.73
N GLU A 82 5.01 -1.26 9.84
CA GLU A 82 6.20 -2.08 9.90
C GLU A 82 6.91 -1.95 8.56
N GLU A 83 8.17 -1.52 8.58
CA GLU A 83 9.00 -1.49 7.38
C GLU A 83 9.37 -2.93 6.99
N LEU A 84 9.00 -3.34 5.78
CA LEU A 84 9.42 -4.61 5.22
C LEU A 84 10.79 -4.38 4.60
N ALA A 85 11.80 -5.08 5.11
CA ALA A 85 13.12 -5.07 4.52
C ALA A 85 13.01 -5.38 3.02
N PRO A 86 13.80 -4.70 2.15
CA PRO A 86 13.86 -5.07 0.75
C PRO A 86 14.17 -6.57 0.69
N VAL A 87 13.45 -7.31 -0.16
CA VAL A 87 13.71 -8.74 -0.34
C VAL A 87 15.15 -8.87 -0.84
N GLU A 88 16.10 -9.08 0.07
CA GLU A 88 17.47 -9.44 -0.26
C GLU A 88 17.39 -10.81 -0.91
N GLY A 89 17.30 -10.80 -2.23
CA GLY A 89 17.39 -11.99 -3.06
C GLY A 89 18.70 -12.69 -2.71
N SER A 90 18.56 -13.82 -2.03
CA SER A 90 19.61 -14.83 -1.88
C SER A 90 19.80 -15.57 -3.19
#